data_AF-A0A847MTM8-F1
#
_entry.id   AF-A0A847MTM8-F1
#
_cell.length_a   1.000
_cell.length_b   1.000
_cell.length_c   1.000
_cell.angle_alpha   90.00
_cell.angle_beta   90.00
_cell.angle_gamma   90.00
#
_symmetry.space_group_name_H-M   'P 1'
#
loop_
_entity.id
_entity.type
_entity.pdbx_description
1 polymer ?
#
loop_
_entity_poly.entity_id
_entity_poly.type
_entity_poly.pdbx_seq_one_letter_code
_entity_poly.pdbx_strand_id
1 'polypeptide(L)' 'MLVTAASGIPLLVFAAVILGVAVGLQRRVTGGVLAPIITHLIWSLGMLFLLPPLFAWAS' A
#
# COMPACT_ATOMS: atom_id res chain seq x y z
N MET A 1 10.57 -5.22 6.52
CA MET A 1 11.16 -3.88 6.24
C MET A 1 12.47 -3.97 5.47
N LEU A 2 13.36 -4.94 5.74
CA LEU A 2 14.63 -5.09 5.00
C LEU A 2 14.48 -5.63 3.55
N VAL A 3 13.44 -6.41 3.27
CA VAL A 3 13.21 -7.00 1.94
C VAL A 3 12.85 -5.97 0.86
N THR A 4 12.21 -4.83 1.23
CA THR A 4 11.81 -3.79 0.27
C THR A 4 12.97 -2.88 -0.14
N ALA A 5 13.99 -2.75 0.73
CA ALA A 5 15.18 -1.95 0.42
C ALA A 5 16.05 -2.61 -0.66
N ALA A 6 16.03 -3.95 -0.76
CA ALA A 6 16.84 -4.70 -1.72
C ALA A 6 16.37 -4.58 -3.19
N SER A 7 15.16 -4.07 -3.44
CA SER A 7 14.65 -3.90 -4.80
C SER A 7 15.26 -2.70 -5.53
N GLY A 8 15.91 -1.76 -4.82
CA GLY A 8 16.54 -0.58 -5.45
C GLY A 8 15.55 0.42 -6.08
N ILE A 9 14.24 0.24 -5.89
CA ILE A 9 13.18 1.09 -6.46
C ILE A 9 12.64 2.02 -5.34
N PRO A 10 12.98 3.32 -5.36
CA PRO A 10 12.61 4.27 -4.29
C PRO A 10 11.10 4.35 -4.05
N LEU A 11 10.31 4.15 -5.11
CA LEU A 11 8.85 4.16 -5.07
C LEU A 11 8.29 3.05 -4.16
N LEU A 12 8.91 1.88 -4.12
CA LEU A 12 8.45 0.76 -3.29
C LEU A 12 8.75 0.98 -1.81
N VAL A 13 9.88 1.63 -1.49
CA VAL A 13 10.21 2.04 -0.12
C VAL A 13 9.23 3.09 0.37
N PHE A 14 8.90 4.08 -0.47
CA PHE A 14 7.90 5.09 -0.16
C PHE A 14 6.52 4.49 0.11
N ALA A 15 6.06 3.59 -0.76
CA ALA A 15 4.80 2.87 -0.56
C ALA A 15 4.79 2.04 0.73
N ALA A 16 5.90 1.37 1.06
CA ALA A 16 6.03 0.58 2.28
C ALA A 16 5.98 1.44 3.56
N VAL A 17 6.56 2.65 3.54
CA VAL A 17 6.48 3.59 4.67
C VAL A 17 5.05 4.07 4.87
N ILE A 18 4.36 4.48 3.80
CA ILE A 18 2.96 4.93 3.88
C ILE A 18 2.06 3.82 4.43
N LEU A 19 2.15 2.63 3.85
CA LEU A 19 1.35 1.48 4.29
C LEU A 19 1.70 1.06 5.72
N GLY A 20 2.98 1.08 6.11
CA GLY A 20 3.41 0.77 7.46
C GLY A 20 2.89 1.76 8.51
N VAL A 21 2.85 3.05 8.18
CA VAL A 21 2.28 4.10 9.05
C VAL A 21 0.77 3.96 9.15
N ALA A 22 0.06 3.76 8.03
CA ALA A 22 -1.39 3.60 8.00
C ALA A 22 -1.85 2.35 8.77
N VAL A 23 -1.25 1.20 8.50
CA VAL A 23 -1.51 -0.07 9.20
C VAL A 23 -1.15 0.05 10.68
N GLY A 24 -0.02 0.71 10.98
CA GLY A 24 0.41 0.98 12.34
C GLY A 24 -0.62 1.79 13.12
N LEU A 25 -1.10 2.90 12.57
CA LEU A 25 -2.15 3.76 13.14
C LEU A 25 -3.48 3.01 13.30
N GLN A 26 -3.90 2.28 12.27
CA GLN A 26 -5.14 1.50 12.29
C GLN A 26 -5.14 0.44 13.39
N ARG A 27 -4.01 -0.25 13.60
CA ARG A 27 -3.86 -1.22 14.68
C ARG A 27 -3.97 -0.59 16.08
N ARG A 28 -3.56 0.67 16.25
CA ARG A 28 -3.69 1.38 17.55
C ARG A 28 -5.13 1.79 17.85
N VAL A 29 -5.89 2.16 16.82
CA VAL A 29 -7.27 2.66 16.97
C VAL A 29 -8.28 1.50 17.07
N THR A 30 -8.06 0.40 16.35
CA THR A 30 -9.02 -0.73 16.30
C THR A 30 -8.65 -1.92 17.19
N GLY A 31 -7.42 -1.99 17.71
CA GLY A 31 -6.94 -3.12 18.53
C GLY A 31 -6.81 -4.46 17.79
N GLY A 32 -7.31 -4.56 16.55
CA GLY A 32 -7.31 -5.77 15.72
C GLY A 32 -6.65 -5.58 14.35
N VAL A 33 -6.70 -6.63 13.53
CA VAL A 33 -6.08 -6.69 12.19
C VAL A 33 -7.04 -6.40 11.04
N LEU A 34 -8.31 -6.15 11.35
CA LEU A 34 -9.38 -5.99 10.36
C LEU A 34 -9.22 -4.72 9.51
N ALA A 35 -8.87 -3.59 10.13
CA ALA A 35 -8.58 -2.34 9.43
C ALA A 35 -7.34 -2.42 8.50
N PRO A 36 -6.21 -3.03 8.92
CA PRO A 36 -5.10 -3.36 8.02
C PRO A 36 -5.49 -4.21 6.81
N ILE A 37 -6.33 -5.24 7.01
CA ILE A 37 -6.78 -6.13 5.92
C ILE A 37 -7.62 -5.34 4.92
N ILE A 38 -8.57 -4.53 5.38
CA ILE A 38 -9.39 -3.68 4.50
C ILE A 38 -8.52 -2.73 3.69
N THR A 39 -7.54 -2.09 4.33
CA THR A 39 -6.63 -1.16 3.65
C THR A 39 -5.79 -1.86 2.59
N HIS A 40 -5.31 -3.07 2.88
CA HIS A 40 -4.54 -3.86 1.93
C HIS A 40 -5.41 -4.30 0.74
N LEU A 41 -6.66 -4.69 0.98
CA LEU A 41 -7.61 -5.05 -0.07
C LEU A 41 -7.95 -3.85 -0.96
N ILE A 42 -8.29 -2.70 -0.37
CA ILE A 42 -8.58 -1.47 -1.12
C ILE A 42 -7.38 -1.06 -1.97
N TRP A 43 -6.16 -1.13 -1.42
CA TRP A 43 -4.94 -0.82 -2.15
C TRP A 43 -4.72 -1.76 -3.33
N SER A 44 -4.81 -3.09 -3.12
CA SER A 44 -4.63 -4.08 -4.18
C SER A 44 -5.71 -3.99 -5.26
N LEU A 45 -6.97 -3.80 -4.87
CA LEU A 45 -8.05 -3.56 -5.83
C LEU A 45 -7.83 -2.24 -6.58
N GLY A 46 -7.39 -1.18 -5.88
CA GLY A 46 -7.06 0.09 -6.50
C GLY A 46 -5.96 -0.05 -7.56
N MET A 47 -4.88 -0.75 -7.24
CA MET A 47 -3.79 -1.06 -8.17
C MET A 47 -4.21 -1.98 -9.32
N LEU A 48 -5.25 -2.80 -9.14
CA LEU A 48 -5.76 -3.63 -10.23
C LEU A 48 -6.68 -2.84 -11.19
N PHE A 49 -7.54 -1.98 -10.63
CA PHE A 49 -8.61 -1.33 -11.39
C PHE A 49 -8.28 0.10 -11.85
N LEU A 50 -7.56 0.90 -11.05
CA LEU A 50 -7.24 2.28 -11.42
C LEU A 50 -5.93 2.41 -12.21
N LEU A 51 -4.99 1.50 -11.98
CA LEU A 51 -3.66 1.55 -12.59
C LEU A 51 -3.69 1.37 -14.12
N PRO A 52 -4.44 0.41 -14.70
CA PRO A 52 -4.57 0.28 -16.15
C PRO A 52 -5.19 1.50 -16.85
N PRO A 53 -6.35 2.05 -16.42
CA PRO A 53 -6.92 3.24 -17.05
C PRO A 53 -6.07 4.50 -16.81
N LEU A 54 -5.37 4.65 -15.68
CA LEU A 54 -4.45 5.77 -15.47
C LEU A 54 -3.27 5.74 -16.46
N PHE A 55 -2.69 4.57 -16.73
CA PHE A 55 -1.64 4.44 -17.74
C PHE A 55 -2.18 4.60 -19.16
N ALA A 56 -3.39 4.11 -19.46
CA ALA A 56 -4.03 4.29 -20.76
C ALA A 56 -4.43 5.74 -21.04
N TRP A 57 -4.70 6.54 -20.00
CA TRP A 57 -4.99 7.98 -20.15
C TRP A 57 -3.72 8.83 -20.25
N ALA A 58 -2.56 8.30 -19.86
CA ALA A 58 -1.27 8.97 -19.90
C ALA A 58 -0.45 8.71 -21.19
N SER A 59 -0.96 7.86 -22.10
CA SER A 59 -0.39 7.52 -23.41
C SER A 59 -1.11 8.23 -24.55
#